data_AF-A0A938LCF2-F1
#
_entry.id   AF-A0A938LCF2-F1
#
_cell.length_a   1.000
_cell.length_b   1.000
_cell.length_c   1.000
_cell.angle_alpha   90.00
_cell.angle_beta   90.00
_cell.angle_gamma   90.00
#
_symmetry.space_group_name_H-M   'P 1'
#
loop_
_entity.id
_entity.type
_entity.pdbx_description
1 polymer ?
#
loop_
_entity_poly.entity_id
_entity_poly.type
_entity_poly.pdbx_seq_one_letter_code
_entity_poly.pdbx_strand_id
1 'polypeptide(L)'
;MPICYLTSFRRLIDTSGPQDAEQNIFGQLAFRIDEADHLTMRAPRQTLICTGTRDATFDISNAWDVFHEAKRFYSRLGHAEQVEMHEADAPHGFGIQQREVAAGWLLGSDKAIREFQTLSDPFTDKHSREPSKCDWRPVLNWLNRGLASSG
;
A
#
# COMPACT_ATOMS: atom_id res chain seq x y z
N MET A 1 -1.49 -6.23 10.16
CA MET A 1 -0.42 -5.25 9.91
C MET A 1 -0.36 -5.07 8.41
N PRO A 2 -1.00 -4.02 7.85
CA PRO A 2 -0.85 -3.68 6.45
C PRO A 2 0.55 -3.14 6.17
N ILE A 3 1.07 -3.47 4.99
CA ILE A 3 2.38 -3.02 4.49
C ILE A 3 2.16 -2.40 3.11
N CYS A 4 2.63 -1.18 2.92
CA CYS A 4 2.71 -0.51 1.61
C CYS A 4 1.44 -0.67 0.75
N TYR A 5 0.37 0.04 1.11
CA TYR A 5 -0.81 0.27 0.25
C TYR A 5 -1.73 1.34 0.82
N LEU A 6 -1.86 1.40 2.16
CA LEU A 6 -2.79 2.31 2.84
C LEU A 6 -2.61 3.75 2.35
N THR A 7 -3.60 4.22 1.60
CA THR A 7 -3.63 5.51 0.92
C THR A 7 -5.09 5.93 0.81
N SER A 8 -5.37 7.24 0.80
CA SER A 8 -6.70 7.69 0.42
C SER A 8 -6.97 7.44 -1.06
N PHE A 9 -8.13 6.86 -1.38
CA PHE A 9 -8.58 6.67 -2.76
C PHE A 9 -8.69 7.97 -3.52
N ARG A 10 -9.07 9.06 -2.86
CA ARG A 10 -9.21 10.38 -3.51
C ARG A 10 -7.92 10.77 -4.20
N ARG A 11 -6.81 10.70 -3.48
CA ARG A 11 -5.49 11.06 -4.02
C ARG A 11 -4.96 9.98 -4.95
N LEU A 12 -5.17 8.71 -4.61
CA LEU A 12 -4.71 7.60 -5.44
C LEU A 12 -5.29 7.64 -6.85
N ILE A 13 -6.59 7.94 -6.98
CA ILE A 13 -7.26 8.07 -8.27
C ILE A 13 -6.72 9.29 -9.04
N ASP A 14 -6.50 10.41 -8.35
CA ASP A 14 -6.01 11.64 -8.95
C ASP A 14 -4.52 11.53 -9.41
N THR A 15 -3.71 10.63 -8.82
CA THR A 15 -2.28 10.46 -9.17
C THR A 15 -1.98 9.20 -9.99
N SER A 16 -2.28 8.03 -9.43
CA SER A 16 -1.81 6.72 -9.92
C SER A 16 -2.93 5.93 -10.61
N GLY A 17 -4.17 6.39 -10.49
CA GLY A 17 -5.35 5.70 -11.02
C GLY A 17 -5.72 4.44 -10.21
N PRO A 18 -6.66 3.63 -10.72
CA PRO A 18 -7.07 2.39 -10.06
C PRO A 18 -5.88 1.44 -9.91
N GLN A 19 -5.69 0.94 -8.68
CA GLN A 19 -4.61 0.01 -8.34
C GLN A 19 -5.11 -1.43 -8.32
N ASP A 20 -4.25 -2.35 -7.85
CA ASP A 20 -4.52 -3.78 -7.77
C ASP A 20 -5.91 -4.08 -7.17
N ALA A 21 -6.66 -4.93 -7.87
CA ALA A 21 -7.99 -5.34 -7.48
C ALA A 21 -7.98 -6.16 -6.18
N GLU A 22 -6.87 -6.80 -5.81
CA GLU A 22 -6.77 -7.59 -4.57
C GLU A 22 -6.96 -6.72 -3.31
N GLN A 23 -6.69 -5.42 -3.42
CA GLN A 23 -6.76 -4.47 -2.32
C GLN A 23 -8.12 -3.73 -2.28
N ASN A 24 -9.00 -3.96 -3.26
CA ASN A 24 -10.22 -3.18 -3.43
C ASN A 24 -11.48 -4.06 -3.28
N ILE A 25 -12.38 -3.67 -2.38
CA ILE A 25 -13.71 -4.29 -2.29
C ILE A 25 -14.61 -3.72 -3.40
N PHE A 26 -15.26 -4.60 -4.16
CA PHE A 26 -16.17 -4.20 -5.23
C PHE A 26 -17.24 -3.23 -4.71
N GLY A 27 -17.32 -2.04 -5.33
CA GLY A 27 -18.33 -1.03 -5.01
C GLY A 27 -18.04 -0.17 -3.77
N GLN A 28 -16.91 -0.34 -3.07
CA GLN A 28 -16.64 0.37 -1.80
C GLN A 28 -16.73 1.91 -1.92
N LEU A 29 -16.27 2.47 -3.04
CA LEU A 29 -16.35 3.92 -3.30
C LEU A 29 -17.79 4.43 -3.41
N ALA A 30 -18.73 3.61 -3.91
CA ALA A 30 -20.14 3.99 -3.98
C ALA A 30 -20.75 4.13 -2.57
N PHE A 31 -20.21 3.40 -1.60
CA PHE A 31 -20.56 3.49 -0.18
C PHE A 31 -19.68 4.48 0.59
N ARG A 32 -18.79 5.21 -0.10
CA ARG A 32 -17.85 6.19 0.48
C ARG A 32 -16.87 5.59 1.49
N ILE A 33 -16.57 4.30 1.35
CA ILE A 33 -15.56 3.62 2.17
C ILE A 33 -14.18 3.92 1.56
N ASP A 34 -13.27 4.42 2.40
CA ASP A 34 -11.86 4.66 2.11
C ASP A 34 -10.95 3.77 3.00
N GLU A 35 -9.65 3.74 2.74
CA GLU A 35 -8.73 2.83 3.43
C GLU A 35 -8.64 3.05 4.96
N ALA A 36 -8.90 4.28 5.43
CA ALA A 36 -8.98 4.57 6.86
C ALA A 36 -10.17 3.88 7.55
N ASP A 37 -11.24 3.56 6.81
CA ASP A 37 -12.39 2.86 7.35
C ASP A 37 -12.05 1.41 7.68
N HIS A 38 -11.16 0.76 6.92
CA HIS A 38 -10.67 -0.58 7.24
C HIS A 38 -9.96 -0.63 8.59
N LEU A 39 -9.16 0.41 8.90
CA LEU A 39 -8.52 0.54 10.22
C LEU A 39 -9.55 0.79 11.31
N THR A 40 -10.52 1.68 11.04
CA THR A 40 -11.59 2.03 11.96
C THR A 40 -12.45 0.83 12.32
N MET A 41 -12.82 -0.02 11.35
CA MET A 41 -13.55 -1.27 11.59
C MET A 41 -12.79 -2.27 12.47
N ARG A 42 -11.46 -2.18 12.49
CA ARG A 42 -10.63 -3.06 13.31
C ARG A 42 -10.53 -2.62 14.77
N ALA A 43 -10.94 -1.40 15.09
CA ALA A 43 -10.83 -0.85 16.44
C ALA A 43 -11.60 -1.71 17.48
N PRO A 44 -11.07 -1.88 18.70
CA PRO A 44 -9.82 -1.33 19.23
C PRO A 44 -8.61 -2.26 19.05
N ARG A 45 -8.65 -3.24 18.11
CA ARG A 45 -7.54 -4.20 17.97
C ARG A 45 -6.26 -3.52 17.51
N GLN A 46 -5.15 -3.97 18.10
CA GLN A 46 -3.78 -3.59 17.74
C GLN A 46 -3.53 -3.65 16.22
N THR A 47 -3.08 -2.52 15.66
CA THR A 47 -2.66 -2.39 14.26
C THR A 47 -1.40 -1.56 14.14
N LEU A 48 -0.35 -2.17 13.61
CA LEU A 48 0.80 -1.48 13.08
C LEU A 48 0.63 -1.29 11.58
N ILE A 49 0.81 -0.06 11.11
CA ILE A 49 0.90 0.32 9.70
C ILE A 49 2.38 0.41 9.33
N CYS A 50 2.81 -0.31 8.30
CA CYS A 50 4.17 -0.21 7.78
C CYS A 50 4.16 0.49 6.42
N THR A 51 4.98 1.52 6.27
CA THR A 51 5.04 2.35 5.06
C THR A 51 6.49 2.69 4.69
N GLY A 52 6.75 2.88 3.40
CA GLY A 52 8.05 3.26 2.86
C GLY A 52 8.04 4.74 2.43
N THR A 53 9.00 5.53 2.88
CA THR A 53 9.08 6.97 2.54
C THR A 53 9.49 7.22 1.08
N ARG A 54 10.08 6.23 0.42
CA ARG A 54 10.51 6.27 -1.00
C ARG A 54 9.65 5.40 -1.90
N ASP A 55 8.46 5.00 -1.44
CA ASP A 55 7.49 4.25 -2.25
C ASP A 55 7.01 5.11 -3.42
N ALA A 56 7.30 4.67 -4.66
CA ALA A 56 6.96 5.42 -5.87
C ALA A 56 5.53 5.10 -6.37
N THR A 57 4.80 4.23 -5.66
CA THR A 57 3.43 3.84 -5.96
C THR A 57 2.45 4.48 -4.98
N PHE A 58 2.77 4.45 -3.70
CA PHE A 58 1.93 4.94 -2.60
C PHE A 58 2.64 6.04 -1.82
N ASP A 59 2.22 7.29 -2.03
CA ASP A 59 2.82 8.44 -1.37
C ASP A 59 2.63 8.39 0.16
N ILE A 60 3.73 8.57 0.89
CA ILE A 60 3.77 8.54 2.36
C ILE A 60 2.79 9.55 3.00
N SER A 61 2.55 10.70 2.38
CA SER A 61 1.60 11.69 2.89
C SER A 61 0.16 11.16 2.90
N ASN A 62 -0.19 10.26 1.98
CA ASN A 62 -1.51 9.63 1.98
C ASN A 62 -1.63 8.60 3.10
N ALA A 63 -0.54 7.89 3.42
CA ALA A 63 -0.50 6.97 4.56
C ALA A 63 -0.64 7.74 5.89
N TRP A 64 -0.03 8.92 6.01
CA TRP A 64 -0.24 9.82 7.15
C TRP A 64 -1.69 10.26 7.31
N ASP A 65 -2.36 10.64 6.22
CA ASP A 65 -3.78 11.04 6.26
C ASP A 65 -4.64 9.88 6.82
N VAL A 66 -4.43 8.67 6.31
CA VAL A 66 -5.09 7.44 6.79
C VAL A 66 -4.78 7.15 8.26
N PHE A 67 -3.50 7.24 8.66
CA PHE A 67 -3.09 7.02 10.04
C PHE A 67 -3.71 8.03 11.00
N HIS A 68 -3.72 9.32 10.67
CA HIS A 68 -4.28 10.37 11.51
C HIS A 68 -5.78 10.20 11.71
N GLU A 69 -6.51 9.84 10.67
CA GLU A 69 -7.94 9.55 10.77
C GLU A 69 -8.22 8.38 11.71
N ALA A 70 -7.52 7.26 11.51
CA ALA A 70 -7.63 6.09 12.38
C ALA A 70 -7.21 6.40 13.83
N LYS A 71 -6.07 7.08 14.03
CA LYS A 71 -5.56 7.49 15.35
C LYS A 71 -6.57 8.35 16.09
N ARG A 72 -7.23 9.29 15.40
CA ARG A 72 -8.30 10.12 15.98
C ARG A 72 -9.50 9.28 16.41
N PHE A 73 -9.91 8.30 15.60
CA PHE A 73 -11.03 7.41 15.95
C PHE A 73 -10.69 6.53 17.16
N TYR A 74 -9.55 5.85 17.12
CA TYR A 74 -9.03 5.04 18.22
C TYR A 74 -8.89 5.85 19.52
N SER A 75 -8.45 7.11 19.43
CA SER A 75 -8.35 8.01 20.58
C SER A 75 -9.70 8.28 21.24
N ARG A 76 -10.77 8.43 20.46
CA ARG A 76 -12.14 8.62 20.99
C ARG A 76 -12.66 7.39 21.70
N LEU A 77 -12.16 6.21 21.37
CA LEU A 77 -12.46 4.96 22.06
C LEU A 77 -11.56 4.72 23.29
N GLY A 78 -10.62 5.63 23.59
CA GLY A 78 -9.67 5.46 24.70
C GLY A 78 -8.53 4.48 24.41
N HIS A 79 -8.27 4.19 23.13
CA HIS A 79 -7.33 3.16 22.67
C HIS A 79 -6.33 3.69 21.65
N ALA A 80 -5.88 4.95 21.80
CA ALA A 80 -4.97 5.59 20.85
C ALA A 80 -3.69 4.77 20.61
N GLU A 81 -3.19 4.09 21.62
CA GLU A 81 -1.99 3.23 21.59
C GLU A 81 -2.15 1.95 20.75
N GLN A 82 -3.38 1.57 20.41
CA GLN A 82 -3.65 0.35 19.63
C GLN A 82 -3.48 0.56 18.12
N VAL A 83 -3.15 1.77 17.66
CA VAL A 83 -2.82 2.02 16.25
C VAL A 83 -1.55 2.85 16.14
N GLU A 84 -0.53 2.30 15.48
CA GLU A 84 0.78 2.94 15.31
C GLU A 84 1.24 2.83 13.85
N MET A 85 2.16 3.71 13.46
CA MET A 85 2.77 3.72 12.14
C MET A 85 4.29 3.63 12.23
N HIS A 86 4.87 2.75 11.41
CA HIS A 86 6.30 2.63 11.19
C HIS A 86 6.65 3.10 9.77
N GLU A 87 7.55 4.07 9.70
CA GLU A 87 8.08 4.60 8.45
C GLU A 87 9.49 4.08 8.21
N ALA A 88 9.65 3.35 7.12
CA ALA A 88 10.94 2.86 6.65
C ALA A 88 11.49 3.79 5.57
N ASP A 89 12.78 4.12 5.62
CA ASP A 89 13.47 4.76 4.51
C ASP A 89 13.78 3.73 3.40
N ALA A 90 12.71 3.26 2.76
CA ALA A 90 12.70 2.16 1.82
C ALA A 90 11.75 2.45 0.65
N PRO A 91 12.02 1.87 -0.54
CA PRO A 91 11.04 1.83 -1.63
C PRO A 91 9.84 0.93 -1.26
N HIS A 92 8.88 0.83 -2.18
CA HIS A 92 7.75 -0.08 -2.06
C HIS A 92 8.20 -1.52 -1.75
N GLY A 93 7.51 -2.18 -0.83
CA GLY A 93 7.71 -3.59 -0.49
C GLY A 93 8.13 -3.81 0.97
N PHE A 94 8.36 -5.09 1.31
CA PHE A 94 8.63 -5.55 2.69
C PHE A 94 10.12 -5.75 2.97
N GLY A 95 10.86 -4.64 3.03
CA GLY A 95 12.31 -4.61 3.28
C GLY A 95 12.72 -4.83 4.74
N ILE A 96 14.03 -5.00 5.01
CA ILE A 96 14.57 -5.36 6.33
C ILE A 96 14.06 -4.45 7.48
N GLN A 97 13.99 -3.13 7.25
CA GLN A 97 13.51 -2.17 8.24
C GLN A 97 12.07 -2.49 8.68
N GLN A 98 11.21 -2.86 7.74
CA GLN A 98 9.83 -3.24 8.04
C GLN A 98 9.75 -4.65 8.64
N ARG A 99 10.56 -5.61 8.19
CA ARG A 99 10.57 -7.00 8.69
C ARG A 99 10.96 -7.08 10.16
N GLU A 100 11.99 -6.34 10.56
CA GLU A 100 12.47 -6.31 11.94
C GLU A 100 11.41 -5.74 12.89
N VAL A 101 10.75 -4.64 12.51
CA VAL A 101 9.67 -4.03 13.29
C VAL A 101 8.42 -4.92 13.32
N ALA A 102 8.06 -5.51 12.18
CA ALA A 102 6.94 -6.44 12.09
C ALA A 102 7.12 -7.66 13.00
N ALA A 103 8.32 -8.22 13.06
CA ALA A 103 8.63 -9.34 13.95
C ALA A 103 8.46 -8.94 15.43
N GLY A 104 8.96 -7.76 15.82
CA GLY A 104 8.81 -7.25 17.18
C GLY A 104 7.35 -7.08 17.56
N TRP A 105 6.57 -6.47 16.66
CA TRP A 105 5.13 -6.27 16.82
C TRP A 105 4.36 -7.60 16.96
N LEU A 106 4.60 -8.57 16.09
CA LEU A 106 3.91 -9.87 16.12
C LEU A 106 4.24 -10.69 17.37
N LEU A 107 5.44 -10.53 17.91
CA LEU A 107 5.87 -11.19 19.14
C LEU A 107 5.45 -10.43 20.41
N GLY A 108 4.90 -9.22 20.27
CA GLY A 108 4.64 -8.34 21.41
C GLY A 108 5.91 -8.01 22.19
N SER A 109 7.03 -7.82 21.49
CA SER A 109 8.34 -7.60 22.09
C SER A 109 8.90 -6.23 21.73
N ASP A 110 9.27 -5.47 22.76
CA ASP A 110 10.01 -4.20 22.61
C ASP A 110 11.52 -4.40 22.41
N LYS A 111 11.98 -5.66 22.34
CA LYS A 111 13.38 -5.96 22.08
C LYS A 111 13.70 -5.64 20.62
N ALA A 112 14.84 -5.01 20.39
CA ALA A 112 15.35 -4.85 19.03
C ALA A 112 15.56 -6.22 18.39
N ILE A 113 14.84 -6.49 17.30
CA ILE A 113 15.01 -7.71 16.49
C ILE A 113 15.91 -7.37 15.31
N ARG A 114 16.87 -8.25 15.04
CA ARG A 114 17.75 -8.15 13.87
C ARG A 114 17.65 -9.40 13.01
N GLU A 115 17.48 -9.22 11.72
CA GLU A 115 17.46 -10.34 10.78
C GLU A 115 18.89 -10.88 10.60
N PHE A 116 19.13 -12.14 10.99
CA PHE A 116 20.49 -12.72 11.00
C PHE A 116 21.05 -12.95 9.60
N GLN A 117 20.23 -13.46 8.68
CA GLN A 117 20.58 -13.62 7.28
C GLN A 117 19.71 -12.66 6.49
N THR A 118 20.27 -11.52 6.10
CA THR A 118 19.56 -10.55 5.27
C THR A 118 19.15 -11.23 3.96
N LEU A 119 17.87 -11.53 3.82
CA LEU A 119 17.31 -11.86 2.52
C LEU A 119 17.47 -10.64 1.62
N SER A 120 17.70 -10.87 0.33
CA SER A 120 17.68 -9.77 -0.64
C SER A 120 16.34 -9.05 -0.52
N ASP A 121 16.40 -7.73 -0.33
CA ASP A 121 15.20 -6.92 -0.31
C ASP A 121 14.41 -7.08 -1.62
N PRO A 122 13.08 -6.86 -1.56
CA PRO A 122 12.24 -6.99 -2.74
C PRO A 122 12.73 -6.09 -3.88
N PHE A 123 12.39 -6.51 -5.10
CA PHE A 123 12.68 -5.73 -6.30
C PHE A 123 12.12 -4.30 -6.17
N THR A 124 12.86 -3.33 -6.68
CA THR A 124 12.37 -1.95 -6.71
C THR A 124 11.14 -1.84 -7.62
N ASP A 125 10.31 -0.82 -7.41
CA ASP A 125 9.14 -0.53 -8.28
C ASP A 125 9.49 -0.53 -9.76
N LYS A 126 10.65 0.02 -10.13
CA LYS A 126 11.13 0.04 -11.51
C LYS A 126 11.37 -1.38 -12.05
N HIS A 127 12.01 -2.24 -11.27
CA HIS A 127 12.25 -3.63 -11.66
C HIS A 127 10.94 -4.41 -11.80
N SER A 128 9.95 -4.15 -10.94
CA SER A 128 8.63 -4.79 -11.02
C SER A 128 7.80 -4.31 -12.21
N ARG A 129 7.87 -3.01 -12.55
CA ARG A 129 7.05 -2.41 -13.62
C ARG A 129 7.59 -2.66 -15.02
N GLU A 130 8.91 -2.73 -15.20
CA GLU A 130 9.53 -2.92 -16.52
C GLU A 130 8.99 -4.14 -17.30
N PRO A 131 8.90 -5.35 -16.70
CA PRO A 131 8.33 -6.51 -17.39
C PRO A 131 6.81 -6.43 -17.60
N SER A 132 6.10 -5.60 -16.82
CA SER A 132 4.63 -5.45 -16.90
C SER A 132 4.18 -4.43 -17.95
N LYS A 133 5.10 -3.79 -18.69
CA LYS A 133 4.74 -2.89 -19.80
C LYS A 133 4.03 -3.69 -20.90
N CYS A 134 2.77 -3.39 -21.15
CA CYS A 134 2.02 -4.00 -22.25
C CYS A 134 2.72 -3.78 -23.60
N ASP A 135 2.93 -4.86 -24.35
CA ASP A 135 3.23 -4.77 -25.77
C ASP A 135 1.94 -4.54 -26.55
N TRP A 136 1.70 -3.27 -26.90
CA TRP A 136 0.52 -2.86 -27.67
C TRP A 136 0.66 -3.11 -29.18
N ARG A 137 1.85 -3.53 -29.68
CA ARG A 137 2.08 -3.72 -31.12
C ARG A 137 1.08 -4.68 -31.76
N PRO A 138 0.69 -5.81 -31.14
CA PRO A 138 -0.32 -6.70 -31.73
C PRO A 138 -1.69 -6.04 -31.89
N VAL A 139 -2.14 -5.27 -30.89
CA VAL A 139 -3.43 -4.55 -30.91
C VAL A 139 -3.41 -3.45 -31.97
N LEU A 140 -2.33 -2.66 -32.02
CA LEU A 140 -2.16 -1.60 -33.01
C LEU A 140 -2.09 -2.16 -34.43
N ASN A 141 -1.38 -3.28 -34.63
CA ASN A 141 -1.33 -3.97 -35.92
C ASN A 141 -2.71 -4.52 -36.34
N TRP A 142 -3.51 -5.00 -35.39
CA TRP A 142 -4.88 -5.45 -35.66
C TRP A 142 -5.79 -4.28 -36.08
N LEU A 143 -5.77 -3.16 -35.33
CA LEU A 143 -6.53 -1.95 -35.67
C LEU A 143 -6.18 -1.43 -37.07
N ASN A 144 -4.89 -1.39 -37.41
CA ASN A 144 -4.42 -0.89 -38.70
C ASN A 144 -4.79 -1.81 -39.87
N ARG A 145 -4.90 -3.13 -39.66
CA ARG A 145 -5.35 -4.07 -40.71
C ARG A 145 -6.83 -3.88 -41.06
N GLY A 146 -7.67 -3.53 -40.10
CA GLY A 146 -9.10 -3.28 -40.34
C GLY A 146 -9.38 -2.01 -41.15
N LEU A 147 -8.49 -1.01 -41.09
CA LEU A 147 -8.59 0.22 -41.87
C LEU A 147 -8.15 0.01 -43.33
N ALA A 148 -7.21 -0.90 -43.59
CA ALA A 148 -6.70 -1.17 -44.94
C ALA A 148 -7.61 -2.05 -45.81
N SER A 149 -8.59 -2.76 -45.22
CA SER A 149 -9.50 -3.66 -45.94
C SER A 149 -10.85 -3.04 -46.33
N SER A 150 -10.97 -1.71 -46.27
CA SER A 150 -12.19 -0.95 -46.60
C SER A 150 -12.05 0.02 -47.77
N GLY A 151 -11.02 -0.18 -48.62
CA GLY A 151 -10.81 0.56 -49.88
C GLY A 151 -11.12 -0.27 -51.11
#